data_AF-A0A9W4HJU3-F1
#
_entry.id   AF-A0A9W4HJU3-F1
#
_cell.length_a   1.000
_cell.length_b   1.000
_cell.length_c   1.000
_cell.angle_alpha   90.00
_cell.angle_beta   90.00
_cell.angle_gamma   90.00
#
_symmetry.space_group_name_H-M   'P 1'
#
loop_
_entity.id
_entity.type
_entity.pdbx_description
1 polymer ?
#
loop_
_entity_poly.entity_id
_entity_poly.type
_entity_poly.pdbx_seq_one_letter_code
_entity_poly.pdbx_strand_id
1 'polypeptide(L)'
;MNNGINTLHSTTARDSMLHPRLPQLCQDSPALFPICISFQLALTSTVIPLFCEYFDKALRTFRSELACSKTLSDATLTSGLLLCSIGLMHGLPWTMHLEGMHRILQRDGLGVNCPPTPAFFRIHLLEVMGVMDIPCFSIGRQSPQIGIWRRYCRPAAPRYGVEPVSGLPRTLLDIFAGIGAETTEQSFWDWSGEPGSFPQCYLWEAYRLAGILALRRGNDPVSSHGNITTWRQPAKCPANTTVLISRILASIDALRLASIERPLEDAFIVNAILFPVVTAGLEVDVLCQKPDWQQLIRNSLKDSNQCDILLSLLEELWQQADPGLNVHDLARQRGIEMGLL
;
A
#
# COMPACT_ATOMS: atom_id res chain seq x y z
N MET A 1 -9.30 -5.23 23.86
CA MET A 1 -8.72 -4.18 22.99
C MET A 1 -8.02 -4.84 21.79
N ASN A 2 -8.75 -5.61 20.97
CA ASN A 2 -8.15 -6.44 19.91
C ASN A 2 -8.46 -5.93 18.48
N ASN A 3 -9.00 -4.72 18.33
CA ASN A 3 -9.61 -4.33 17.05
C ASN A 3 -8.67 -3.54 16.13
N GLY A 4 -7.73 -2.74 16.66
CA GLY A 4 -6.90 -1.87 15.83
C GLY A 4 -5.82 -2.61 15.03
N ILE A 5 -5.09 -3.55 15.63
CA ILE A 5 -4.02 -4.28 14.91
C ILE A 5 -4.56 -5.06 13.72
N ASN A 6 -5.80 -5.54 13.78
CA ASN A 6 -6.42 -6.27 12.68
C ASN A 6 -6.65 -5.40 11.44
N THR A 7 -6.76 -4.06 11.59
CA THR A 7 -6.90 -3.16 10.43
C THR A 7 -5.59 -3.03 9.65
N LEU A 8 -4.47 -3.48 10.21
CA LEU A 8 -3.16 -3.51 9.54
C LEU A 8 -2.96 -4.78 8.70
N HIS A 9 -3.88 -5.73 8.75
CA HIS A 9 -3.73 -7.03 8.09
C HIS A 9 -4.86 -7.25 7.09
N SER A 10 -4.52 -7.83 5.95
CA SER A 10 -5.50 -8.28 4.95
C SER A 10 -5.66 -9.80 4.91
N THR A 11 -4.82 -10.53 5.64
CA THR A 11 -4.98 -11.96 5.88
C THR A 11 -5.68 -12.21 7.22
N THR A 12 -6.38 -13.34 7.37
CA THR A 12 -6.86 -13.75 8.70
C THR A 12 -5.66 -13.87 9.64
N ALA A 13 -5.58 -12.98 10.62
CA ALA A 13 -4.44 -12.73 11.51
C ALA A 13 -4.13 -13.88 12.49
N ARG A 14 -4.13 -15.13 12.02
CA ARG A 14 -3.80 -16.32 12.81
C ARG A 14 -2.35 -16.28 13.32
N ASP A 15 -1.48 -15.50 12.67
CA ASP A 15 -0.07 -15.35 13.02
C ASP A 15 0.35 -13.85 13.14
N SER A 16 -0.37 -13.03 13.91
CA SER A 16 0.09 -11.65 14.16
C SER A 16 1.46 -11.66 14.84
N MET A 17 2.51 -11.38 14.07
CA MET A 17 3.89 -11.32 14.56
C MET A 17 4.09 -10.16 15.55
N LEU A 18 3.30 -9.09 15.42
CA LEU A 18 3.41 -7.86 16.18
C LEU A 18 2.79 -7.99 17.59
N HIS A 19 1.56 -8.51 17.70
CA HIS A 19 0.80 -8.54 18.94
C HIS A 19 1.57 -9.12 20.16
N PRO A 20 2.18 -10.33 20.08
CA PRO A 20 2.90 -10.91 21.21
C PRO A 20 4.20 -10.17 21.57
N ARG A 21 4.73 -9.35 20.66
CA ARG A 21 6.00 -8.61 20.85
C ARG A 21 5.80 -7.19 21.33
N LEU A 22 4.59 -6.64 21.17
CA LEU A 22 4.30 -5.24 21.42
C LEU A 22 4.71 -4.75 22.82
N PRO A 23 4.49 -5.49 23.93
CA PRO A 23 4.91 -5.04 25.25
C PRO A 23 6.42 -4.82 25.37
N GLN A 24 7.23 -5.72 24.80
CA GLN A 24 8.69 -5.59 24.81
C GLN A 24 9.15 -4.45 23.89
N LEU A 25 8.61 -4.38 22.68
CA LEU A 25 8.95 -3.32 21.74
C LEU A 25 8.64 -1.93 22.31
N CYS A 26 7.57 -1.79 23.10
CA CYS A 26 7.21 -0.53 23.76
C CYS A 26 8.19 -0.13 24.88
N GLN A 27 8.91 -1.08 25.47
CA GLN A 27 9.99 -0.77 26.42
C GLN A 27 11.26 -0.34 25.68
N ASP A 28 11.49 -0.90 24.50
CA ASP A 28 12.69 -0.67 23.71
C ASP A 28 12.63 0.63 22.89
N SER A 29 11.43 1.11 22.55
CA SER A 29 11.19 2.39 21.85
C SER A 29 10.29 3.33 22.66
N PRO A 30 10.78 4.52 23.08
CA PRO A 30 9.96 5.51 23.76
C PRO A 30 8.84 6.07 22.88
N ALA A 31 8.98 6.00 21.55
CA ALA A 31 7.95 6.49 20.63
C ALA A 31 6.79 5.50 20.44
N LEU A 32 7.03 4.19 20.57
CA LEU A 32 6.08 3.17 20.14
C LEU A 32 4.75 3.22 20.90
N PHE A 33 4.79 3.35 22.22
CA PHE A 33 3.56 3.37 23.03
C PHE A 33 2.65 4.57 22.69
N PRO A 34 3.15 5.83 22.64
CA PRO A 34 2.37 6.96 22.12
C PRO A 34 1.82 6.74 20.71
N ILE A 35 2.59 6.09 19.83
CA ILE A 35 2.14 5.77 18.45
C ILE A 35 0.99 4.76 18.48
N CYS A 36 1.05 3.72 19.30
CA CYS A 36 -0.06 2.77 19.45
C CYS A 36 -1.35 3.44 19.93
N ILE A 37 -1.25 4.38 20.87
CA ILE A 37 -2.39 5.19 21.31
C ILE A 37 -2.91 6.04 20.15
N SER A 38 -2.03 6.75 19.46
CA SER A 38 -2.39 7.60 18.32
C SER A 38 -3.07 6.80 17.22
N PHE A 39 -2.57 5.61 16.92
CA PHE A 39 -3.13 4.69 15.94
C PHE A 39 -4.55 4.23 16.35
N GLN A 40 -4.74 3.84 17.61
CA GLN A 40 -6.06 3.44 18.11
C GLN A 40 -7.06 4.61 18.09
N LEU A 41 -6.60 5.83 18.39
CA LEU A 41 -7.42 7.04 18.30
C LEU A 41 -7.76 7.39 16.84
N ALA A 42 -6.82 7.20 15.91
CA ALA A 42 -7.02 7.39 14.47
C ALA A 42 -8.17 6.53 13.92
N LEU A 43 -8.30 5.31 14.43
CA LEU A 43 -9.40 4.40 14.07
C LEU A 43 -10.75 4.78 14.71
N THR A 44 -10.77 5.74 15.63
CA THR A 44 -11.97 6.14 16.38
C THR A 44 -12.39 7.55 15.95
N SER A 45 -13.51 7.67 15.22
CA SER A 45 -13.97 8.92 14.60
C SER A 45 -14.40 10.04 15.56
N THR A 46 -14.38 9.81 16.88
CA THR A 46 -15.00 10.68 17.88
C THR A 46 -14.02 11.54 18.69
N VAL A 47 -12.70 11.37 18.52
CA VAL A 47 -11.71 11.98 19.45
C VAL A 47 -10.57 12.74 18.74
N ILE A 48 -10.92 13.60 17.78
CA ILE A 48 -9.96 14.37 16.96
C ILE A 48 -8.95 15.19 17.80
N PRO A 49 -9.34 15.95 18.85
CA PRO A 49 -8.37 16.75 19.61
C PRO A 49 -7.32 15.89 20.33
N LEU A 50 -7.76 14.76 20.90
CA LEU A 50 -6.88 13.83 21.60
C LEU A 50 -5.95 13.12 20.61
N PHE A 51 -6.46 12.75 19.43
CA PHE A 51 -5.63 12.22 18.35
C PHE A 51 -4.53 13.20 18.00
N CYS A 52 -4.84 14.48 17.77
CA CYS A 52 -3.84 15.49 17.41
C CYS A 52 -2.75 15.65 18.50
N GLU A 53 -3.14 15.69 19.77
CA GLU A 53 -2.19 15.81 20.90
C GLU A 53 -1.23 14.60 20.96
N TYR A 54 -1.79 13.38 20.94
CA TYR A 54 -0.98 12.16 21.00
C TYR A 54 -0.13 11.97 19.75
N PHE A 55 -0.67 12.30 18.57
CA PHE A 55 0.04 12.17 17.30
C PHE A 55 1.23 13.14 17.23
N ASP A 56 1.07 14.40 17.64
CA ASP A 56 2.18 15.36 17.68
C ASP A 56 3.27 14.93 18.67
N LYS A 57 2.88 14.48 19.86
CA LYS A 57 3.82 13.92 20.85
C LYS A 57 4.56 12.71 20.30
N ALA A 58 3.84 11.77 19.69
CA ALA A 58 4.38 10.56 19.09
C ALA A 58 5.38 10.90 17.96
N LEU A 59 5.00 11.80 17.06
CA LEU A 59 5.81 12.25 15.93
C LEU A 59 7.12 12.90 16.38
N ARG A 60 7.07 13.80 17.36
CA ARG A 60 8.26 14.45 17.94
C ARG A 60 9.19 13.44 18.60
N THR A 61 8.61 12.53 19.39
CA THR A 61 9.37 11.48 20.08
C THR A 61 10.07 10.57 19.08
N PHE A 62 9.35 10.10 18.06
CA PHE A 62 9.92 9.26 17.00
C PHE A 62 11.04 9.97 16.23
N ARG A 63 10.83 11.23 15.83
CA ARG A 63 11.86 12.00 15.11
C ARG A 63 13.13 12.21 15.95
N SER A 64 12.96 12.49 17.25
CA SER A 64 14.09 12.60 18.17
C SER A 64 14.82 11.28 18.34
N GLU A 65 14.09 10.17 18.49
CA GLU A 65 14.66 8.83 18.58
C GLU A 65 15.46 8.50 17.31
N LEU A 66 14.87 8.73 16.14
CA LEU A 66 15.49 8.47 14.84
C LEU A 66 16.76 9.30 14.62
N ALA A 67 16.77 10.57 15.05
CA ALA A 67 17.94 11.45 14.95
C ALA A 67 19.11 10.99 15.83
N CYS A 68 18.83 10.40 16.99
CA CYS A 68 19.84 9.90 17.93
C CYS A 68 20.26 8.45 17.65
N SER A 69 19.49 7.73 16.85
CA SER A 69 19.72 6.31 16.56
C SER A 69 20.93 6.10 15.66
N LYS A 70 21.89 5.32 16.15
CA LYS A 70 23.00 4.83 15.31
C LYS A 70 22.58 3.63 14.49
N THR A 71 21.72 2.78 15.07
CA THR A 71 21.18 1.57 14.46
C THR A 71 19.67 1.53 14.52
N LEU A 72 19.01 0.95 13.51
CA LEU A 72 17.55 0.85 13.50
C LEU A 72 17.07 -0.42 14.22
N SER A 73 16.66 -0.29 15.49
CA SER A 73 16.10 -1.40 16.27
C SER A 73 14.76 -1.90 15.69
N ASP A 74 14.34 -3.12 16.05
CA ASP A 74 13.03 -3.65 15.64
C ASP A 74 11.89 -2.76 16.19
N ALA A 75 12.07 -2.21 17.39
CA ALA A 75 11.08 -1.34 18.05
C ALA A 75 10.96 0.03 17.37
N THR A 76 12.09 0.65 17.01
CA THR A 76 12.12 1.91 16.26
C THR A 76 11.56 1.72 14.85
N LEU A 77 11.91 0.63 14.16
CA LEU A 77 11.33 0.29 12.85
C LEU A 77 9.81 0.08 12.96
N THR A 78 9.34 -0.70 13.93
CA THR A 78 7.90 -0.89 14.20
C THR A 78 7.20 0.45 14.44
N SER A 79 7.82 1.34 15.22
CA SER A 79 7.30 2.68 15.52
C SER A 79 7.09 3.48 14.23
N GLY A 80 8.12 3.52 13.37
CA GLY A 80 8.04 4.26 12.12
C GLY A 80 7.04 3.67 11.14
N LEU A 81 6.91 2.33 11.07
CA LEU A 81 5.91 1.68 10.21
C LEU A 81 4.48 1.97 10.67
N LEU A 82 4.19 1.89 11.97
CA LEU A 82 2.86 2.26 12.48
C LEU A 82 2.56 3.74 12.27
N LEU A 83 3.57 4.62 12.42
CA LEU A 83 3.42 6.04 12.12
C LEU A 83 3.11 6.27 10.64
N CYS A 84 3.76 5.52 9.73
CA CYS A 84 3.44 5.54 8.30
C CYS A 84 2.00 5.04 8.06
N SER A 85 1.55 4.00 8.77
CA SER A 85 0.17 3.52 8.72
C SER A 85 -0.85 4.58 9.14
N ILE A 86 -0.57 5.40 10.16
CA ILE A 86 -1.43 6.54 10.49
C ILE A 86 -1.47 7.52 9.30
N GLY A 87 -0.30 7.88 8.78
CA GLY A 87 -0.23 8.87 7.70
C GLY A 87 -0.96 8.42 6.44
N LEU A 88 -0.76 7.17 6.02
CA LEU A 88 -1.39 6.63 4.80
C LEU A 88 -2.92 6.56 4.88
N MET A 89 -3.49 6.34 6.08
CA MET A 89 -4.95 6.28 6.30
C MET A 89 -5.60 7.66 6.41
N HIS A 90 -4.84 8.67 6.87
CA HIS A 90 -5.36 10.01 7.13
C HIS A 90 -4.90 11.07 6.12
N GLY A 91 -4.14 10.67 5.09
CA GLY A 91 -3.62 11.59 4.09
C GLY A 91 -2.53 12.52 4.58
N LEU A 92 -1.85 12.16 5.67
CA LEU A 92 -0.75 12.94 6.23
C LEU A 92 0.56 12.52 5.55
N PRO A 93 1.53 13.43 5.38
CA PRO A 93 2.85 13.06 4.87
C PRO A 93 3.48 11.92 5.68
N TRP A 94 3.94 10.87 4.99
CA TRP A 94 4.46 9.66 5.63
C TRP A 94 5.71 9.07 4.95
N THR A 95 5.92 9.28 3.65
CA THR A 95 7.04 8.62 2.96
C THR A 95 8.42 9.11 3.39
N MET A 96 8.51 10.33 3.96
CA MET A 96 9.75 10.83 4.54
C MET A 96 10.19 10.04 5.79
N HIS A 97 9.25 9.38 6.49
CA HIS A 97 9.58 8.49 7.59
C HIS A 97 10.23 7.20 7.10
N LEU A 98 9.76 6.64 5.97
CA LEU A 98 10.44 5.52 5.30
C LEU A 98 11.85 5.90 4.90
N GLU A 99 12.04 7.09 4.31
CA GLU A 99 13.36 7.57 3.92
C GLU A 99 14.30 7.69 5.13
N GLY A 100 13.83 8.29 6.23
CA GLY A 100 14.59 8.41 7.46
C GLY A 100 15.05 7.07 8.02
N MET A 101 14.13 6.10 8.12
CA MET A 101 14.45 4.73 8.57
C MET A 101 15.44 4.03 7.62
N HIS A 102 15.22 4.14 6.31
CA HIS A 102 16.10 3.54 5.32
C HIS A 102 17.52 4.10 5.36
N ARG A 103 17.69 5.41 5.57
CA ARG A 103 19.03 6.02 5.71
C ARG A 103 19.82 5.42 6.89
N ILE A 104 19.16 5.04 7.98
CA ILE A 104 19.82 4.35 9.10
C ILE A 104 20.15 2.91 8.70
N LEU A 105 19.20 2.18 8.10
CA LEU A 105 19.43 0.81 7.61
C LEU A 105 20.62 0.73 6.64
N GLN A 106 20.80 1.73 5.78
CA GLN A 106 21.96 1.82 4.88
C GLN A 106 23.28 2.03 5.64
N ARG A 107 23.28 2.90 6.66
CA ARG A 107 24.46 3.19 7.49
C ARG A 107 24.86 2.00 8.36
N ASP A 108 23.89 1.21 8.80
CA ASP A 108 24.08 0.00 9.61
C ASP A 108 24.81 -1.14 8.87
N GLY A 109 25.12 -0.98 7.59
CA GLY A 109 25.96 -1.93 6.87
C GLY A 109 25.23 -3.21 6.46
N LEU A 110 23.89 -3.20 6.41
CA LEU A 110 23.09 -4.30 5.83
C LEU A 110 23.45 -4.63 4.37
N GLY A 111 24.28 -3.79 3.71
CA GLY A 111 24.83 -4.07 2.39
C GLY A 111 25.99 -5.07 2.34
N VAL A 112 26.67 -5.40 3.46
CA VAL A 112 27.85 -6.30 3.45
C VAL A 112 27.99 -7.17 4.71
N ASN A 113 27.49 -6.74 5.89
CA ASN A 113 27.77 -7.40 7.18
C ASN A 113 26.51 -7.67 8.03
N CYS A 114 25.39 -8.04 7.40
CA CYS A 114 24.26 -8.57 8.18
C CYS A 114 24.65 -9.94 8.78
N PRO A 115 24.25 -10.32 10.01
CA PRO A 115 24.31 -11.71 10.45
C PRO A 115 23.70 -12.62 9.37
N PRO A 116 24.19 -13.87 9.22
CA PRO A 116 23.91 -14.72 8.06
C PRO A 116 22.43 -15.02 7.83
N THR A 117 21.54 -14.67 8.78
CA THR A 117 20.09 -14.65 8.57
C THR A 117 19.47 -13.60 9.51
N PRO A 118 18.75 -12.58 9.00
CA PRO A 118 17.96 -11.68 9.84
C PRO A 118 16.89 -12.47 10.61
N ALA A 119 16.54 -12.05 11.83
CA ALA A 119 15.44 -12.67 12.56
C ALA A 119 14.12 -12.57 11.75
N PHE A 120 13.25 -13.59 11.83
CA PHE A 120 11.98 -13.63 11.09
C PHE A 120 11.14 -12.35 11.27
N PHE A 121 11.15 -11.76 12.47
CA PHE A 121 10.43 -10.52 12.73
C PHE A 121 11.03 -9.33 11.97
N ARG A 122 12.35 -9.22 11.87
CA ARG A 122 13.02 -8.18 11.06
C ARG A 122 12.68 -8.33 9.59
N ILE A 123 12.66 -9.55 9.06
CA ILE A 123 12.26 -9.81 7.67
C ILE A 123 10.83 -9.33 7.45
N HIS A 124 9.90 -9.68 8.34
CA HIS A 124 8.53 -9.21 8.28
C HIS A 124 8.44 -7.67 8.27
N LEU A 125 9.16 -6.97 9.17
CA LEU A 125 9.16 -5.50 9.18
C LEU A 125 9.71 -4.90 7.88
N LEU A 126 10.74 -5.52 7.29
CA LEU A 126 11.28 -5.11 5.99
C LEU A 126 10.29 -5.35 4.85
N GLU A 127 9.54 -6.46 4.88
CA GLU A 127 8.47 -6.73 3.92
C GLU A 127 7.39 -5.65 3.99
N VAL A 128 6.90 -5.32 5.19
CA VAL A 128 5.92 -4.24 5.39
C VAL A 128 6.45 -2.91 4.88
N MET A 129 7.70 -2.57 5.23
CA MET A 129 8.37 -1.37 4.72
C MET A 129 8.49 -1.38 3.19
N GLY A 130 8.78 -2.55 2.62
CA GLY A 130 8.92 -2.77 1.19
C GLY A 130 7.62 -2.58 0.43
N VAL A 131 6.51 -3.13 0.95
CA VAL A 131 5.17 -2.97 0.39
C VAL A 131 4.75 -1.49 0.42
N MET A 132 4.96 -0.81 1.55
CA MET A 132 4.68 0.63 1.68
C MET A 132 5.50 1.48 0.69
N ASP A 133 6.69 1.03 0.28
CA ASP A 133 7.52 1.78 -0.66
C ASP A 133 7.20 1.51 -2.15
N ILE A 134 6.26 0.60 -2.46
CA ILE A 134 5.88 0.32 -3.85
C ILE A 134 5.19 1.56 -4.46
N PRO A 135 5.67 2.09 -5.60
CA PRO A 135 5.24 3.40 -6.11
C PRO A 135 3.74 3.53 -6.37
N CYS A 136 3.15 2.51 -7.00
CA CYS A 136 1.74 2.53 -7.40
C CYS A 136 0.76 2.31 -6.22
N PHE A 137 1.27 1.99 -5.02
CA PHE A 137 0.46 1.83 -3.82
C PHE A 137 0.31 3.12 -3.01
N SER A 138 0.67 4.27 -3.61
CA SER A 138 0.54 5.58 -2.99
C SER A 138 0.04 6.63 -3.97
N ILE A 139 -0.70 7.62 -3.46
CA ILE A 139 -1.15 8.80 -4.21
C ILE A 139 -0.58 10.06 -3.53
N GLY A 140 -0.13 11.04 -4.32
CA GLY A 140 0.40 12.29 -3.79
C GLY A 140 1.76 12.16 -3.11
N ARG A 141 2.51 11.09 -3.42
CA ARG A 141 3.81 10.80 -2.82
C ARG A 141 4.76 12.00 -2.84
N GLN A 142 5.36 12.33 -1.70
CA GLN A 142 6.22 13.51 -1.53
C GLN A 142 7.72 13.18 -1.61
N SER A 143 8.11 11.96 -1.26
CA SER A 143 9.52 11.51 -1.30
C SER A 143 9.77 10.59 -2.49
N PRO A 144 10.97 10.54 -3.08
CA PRO A 144 11.27 9.56 -4.14
C PRO A 144 11.06 8.10 -3.68
N GLN A 145 10.81 7.21 -4.63
CA GLN A 145 10.81 5.76 -4.38
C GLN A 145 12.20 5.29 -3.96
N ILE A 146 12.26 4.38 -2.99
CA ILE A 146 13.53 3.86 -2.48
C ILE A 146 13.87 2.51 -3.15
N GLY A 147 12.87 1.70 -3.47
CA GLY A 147 13.03 0.33 -3.98
C GLY A 147 13.31 -0.69 -2.88
N ILE A 148 12.73 -0.51 -1.69
CA ILE A 148 13.02 -1.34 -0.50
C ILE A 148 12.73 -2.82 -0.75
N TRP A 149 11.57 -3.14 -1.34
CA TRP A 149 11.20 -4.53 -1.63
C TRP A 149 12.26 -5.25 -2.47
N ARG A 150 12.71 -4.62 -3.57
CA ARG A 150 13.73 -5.19 -4.47
C ARG A 150 15.09 -5.35 -3.80
N ARG A 151 15.47 -4.38 -2.94
CA ARG A 151 16.79 -4.35 -2.28
C ARG A 151 16.89 -5.33 -1.12
N TYR A 152 15.83 -5.47 -0.33
CA TYR A 152 15.89 -6.14 0.97
C TYR A 152 14.97 -7.35 1.09
N CYS A 153 13.84 -7.39 0.39
CA CYS A 153 12.83 -8.44 0.58
C CYS A 153 13.01 -9.58 -0.43
N ARG A 154 13.09 -9.24 -1.72
CA ARG A 154 13.30 -10.20 -2.82
C ARG A 154 14.50 -11.13 -2.62
N PRO A 155 15.65 -10.67 -2.05
CA PRO A 155 16.78 -11.56 -1.80
C PRO A 155 16.68 -12.40 -0.51
N ALA A 156 15.82 -12.04 0.45
CA ALA A 156 15.94 -12.48 1.85
C ALA A 156 14.98 -13.61 2.29
N ALA A 157 13.96 -13.98 1.51
CA ALA A 157 12.89 -14.90 1.94
C ALA A 157 12.60 -16.04 0.93
N PRO A 158 11.94 -17.14 1.35
CA PRO A 158 11.33 -18.07 0.42
C PRO A 158 10.33 -17.32 -0.47
N ARG A 159 10.44 -17.47 -1.79
CA ARG A 159 9.69 -16.64 -2.76
C ARG A 159 8.18 -16.90 -2.80
N TYR A 160 7.71 -17.95 -2.14
CA TYR A 160 6.33 -18.40 -2.23
C TYR A 160 5.51 -17.96 -1.02
N GLY A 161 4.19 -17.93 -1.20
CA GLY A 161 3.23 -17.57 -0.17
C GLY A 161 2.92 -16.08 -0.10
N VAL A 162 2.09 -15.75 0.89
CA VAL A 162 1.39 -14.47 0.99
C VAL A 162 2.08 -13.57 2.03
N GLU A 163 2.30 -12.31 1.69
CA GLU A 163 2.73 -11.28 2.64
C GLU A 163 1.54 -10.92 3.56
N PRO A 164 1.66 -11.08 4.90
CA PRO A 164 0.50 -11.02 5.80
C PRO A 164 -0.23 -9.67 5.91
N VAL A 165 0.47 -8.55 5.71
CA VAL A 165 -0.11 -7.19 5.83
C VAL A 165 -0.96 -6.86 4.61
N SER A 166 -0.38 -6.96 3.42
CA SER A 166 -1.05 -6.66 2.16
C SER A 166 -1.99 -7.78 1.70
N GLY A 167 -1.79 -9.01 2.19
CA GLY A 167 -2.53 -10.18 1.72
C GLY A 167 -2.23 -10.59 0.28
N LEU A 168 -1.10 -10.12 -0.27
CA LEU A 168 -0.70 -10.40 -1.65
C LEU A 168 0.40 -11.47 -1.72
N PRO A 169 0.42 -12.26 -2.81
CA PRO A 169 1.54 -13.13 -3.14
C PRO A 169 2.84 -12.35 -3.23
N ARG A 170 3.90 -12.86 -2.58
CA ARG A 170 5.25 -12.30 -2.72
C ARG A 170 5.72 -12.28 -4.17
N THR A 171 5.32 -13.29 -4.96
CA THR A 171 5.61 -13.35 -6.40
C THR A 171 4.92 -12.25 -7.21
N LEU A 172 3.73 -11.80 -6.78
CA LEU A 172 3.05 -10.65 -7.40
C LEU A 172 3.67 -9.33 -6.94
N LEU A 173 4.04 -9.21 -5.66
CA LEU A 173 4.76 -8.06 -5.11
C LEU A 173 6.12 -7.86 -5.78
N ASP A 174 6.83 -8.94 -6.14
CA ASP A 174 8.06 -8.88 -6.93
C ASP A 174 7.86 -8.19 -8.28
N ILE A 175 6.72 -8.44 -8.94
CA ILE A 175 6.36 -7.80 -10.21
C ILE A 175 6.04 -6.32 -9.97
N PHE A 176 5.23 -6.00 -8.97
CA PHE A 176 4.91 -4.60 -8.63
C PHE A 176 6.16 -3.78 -8.29
N ALA A 177 7.08 -4.35 -7.51
CA ALA A 177 8.28 -3.66 -7.08
C ALA A 177 9.23 -3.34 -8.26
N GLY A 178 9.12 -4.04 -9.39
CA GLY A 178 9.89 -3.79 -10.62
C GLY A 178 9.27 -2.74 -11.56
N ILE A 179 8.11 -2.16 -11.25
CA ILE A 179 7.52 -1.07 -12.04
C ILE A 179 8.49 0.13 -12.07
N GLY A 180 8.68 0.71 -13.26
CA GLY A 180 9.66 1.78 -13.48
C GLY A 180 11.11 1.29 -13.64
N ALA A 181 11.33 -0.03 -13.64
CA ALA A 181 12.61 -0.65 -13.91
C ALA A 181 12.47 -1.83 -14.89
N GLU A 182 12.32 -3.07 -14.41
CA GLU A 182 12.30 -4.29 -15.23
C GLU A 182 10.90 -4.82 -15.57
N THR A 183 9.87 -4.40 -14.84
CA THR A 183 8.52 -4.94 -15.02
C THR A 183 7.88 -4.41 -16.29
N THR A 184 7.29 -5.32 -17.06
CA THR A 184 6.51 -5.00 -18.26
C THR A 184 5.06 -5.43 -18.06
N GLU A 185 4.16 -4.99 -18.95
CA GLU A 185 2.79 -5.50 -18.97
C GLU A 185 2.77 -7.04 -19.08
N GLN A 186 3.66 -7.62 -19.89
CA GLN A 186 3.76 -9.07 -20.06
C GLN A 186 4.09 -9.79 -18.74
N SER A 187 4.86 -9.17 -17.85
CA SER A 187 5.20 -9.73 -16.54
C SER A 187 3.95 -10.02 -15.70
N PHE A 188 2.90 -9.18 -15.80
CA PHE A 188 1.61 -9.42 -15.12
C PHE A 188 0.79 -10.51 -15.81
N TRP A 189 0.84 -10.60 -17.15
CA TRP A 189 0.15 -11.65 -17.90
C TRP A 189 0.76 -13.04 -17.66
N ASP A 190 2.09 -13.11 -17.54
CA ASP A 190 2.86 -14.34 -17.31
C ASP A 190 2.85 -14.80 -15.84
N TRP A 191 2.29 -14.01 -14.93
CA TRP A 191 2.22 -14.39 -13.53
C TRP A 191 1.32 -15.61 -13.36
N SER A 192 1.90 -16.69 -12.81
CA SER A 192 1.27 -18.02 -12.71
C SER A 192 0.18 -18.12 -11.64
N GLY A 193 0.07 -17.13 -10.76
CA GLY A 193 -0.76 -17.22 -9.56
C GLY A 193 -0.06 -17.94 -8.39
N GLU A 194 -0.75 -17.98 -7.26
CA GLU A 194 -0.43 -18.79 -6.07
C GLU A 194 -1.69 -19.55 -5.62
N PRO A 195 -1.57 -20.64 -4.85
CA PRO A 195 -2.72 -21.28 -4.23
C PRO A 195 -3.28 -20.41 -3.09
N GLY A 196 -4.59 -20.16 -3.09
CA GLY A 196 -5.30 -19.38 -2.08
C GLY A 196 -6.78 -19.75 -1.96
N SER A 197 -7.47 -19.11 -1.03
CA SER A 197 -8.94 -19.16 -0.91
C SER A 197 -9.63 -18.50 -2.11
N PHE A 198 -10.94 -18.72 -2.28
CA PHE A 198 -11.66 -18.05 -3.37
C PHE A 198 -11.62 -16.52 -3.25
N PRO A 199 -11.83 -15.90 -2.06
CA PRO A 199 -11.64 -14.48 -1.90
C PRO A 199 -10.22 -14.02 -2.29
N GLN A 200 -9.19 -14.73 -1.84
CA GLN A 200 -7.81 -14.41 -2.20
C GLN A 200 -7.57 -14.39 -3.71
N CYS A 201 -8.06 -15.40 -4.43
CA CYS A 201 -7.94 -15.46 -5.88
C CYS A 201 -8.58 -14.25 -6.58
N TYR A 202 -9.78 -13.82 -6.14
CA TYR A 202 -10.42 -12.62 -6.70
C TYR A 202 -9.63 -11.35 -6.42
N LEU A 203 -9.11 -11.19 -5.20
CA LEU A 203 -8.26 -10.06 -4.83
C LEU A 203 -7.01 -10.01 -5.69
N TRP A 204 -6.30 -11.12 -5.82
CA TRP A 204 -5.03 -11.16 -6.55
C TRP A 204 -5.21 -10.91 -8.04
N GLU A 205 -6.32 -11.40 -8.61
CA GLU A 205 -6.67 -11.08 -10.00
C GLU A 205 -6.97 -9.59 -10.17
N ALA A 206 -7.72 -8.97 -9.24
CA ALA A 206 -7.99 -7.54 -9.27
C ALA A 206 -6.69 -6.72 -9.20
N TYR A 207 -5.76 -7.10 -8.31
CA TYR A 207 -4.44 -6.47 -8.22
C TYR A 207 -3.63 -6.62 -9.50
N ARG A 208 -3.53 -7.83 -10.05
CA ARG A 208 -2.79 -8.10 -11.29
C ARG A 208 -3.28 -7.21 -12.43
N LEU A 209 -4.59 -7.12 -12.64
CA LEU A 209 -5.19 -6.30 -13.69
C LEU A 209 -5.02 -4.81 -13.42
N ALA A 210 -5.12 -4.38 -12.16
CA ALA A 210 -4.84 -3.00 -11.76
C ALA A 210 -3.36 -2.63 -11.97
N GLY A 211 -2.42 -3.55 -11.75
CA GLY A 211 -1.00 -3.36 -12.04
C GLY A 211 -0.74 -3.09 -13.53
N ILE A 212 -1.47 -3.76 -14.42
CA ILE A 212 -1.43 -3.49 -15.87
C ILE A 212 -1.89 -2.05 -16.16
N LEU A 213 -3.02 -1.62 -15.59
CA LEU A 213 -3.52 -0.24 -15.76
C LEU A 213 -2.52 0.81 -15.24
N ALA A 214 -1.96 0.58 -14.05
CA ALA A 214 -0.96 1.47 -13.46
C ALA A 214 0.29 1.60 -14.36
N LEU A 215 0.75 0.50 -14.95
CA LEU A 215 1.88 0.50 -15.87
C LEU A 215 1.58 1.25 -17.18
N ARG A 216 0.38 1.06 -17.75
CA ARG A 216 -0.04 1.80 -18.96
C ARG A 216 -0.07 3.30 -18.71
N ARG A 217 -0.61 3.74 -17.58
CA ARG A 217 -0.68 5.15 -17.19
C ARG A 217 0.71 5.77 -16.96
N GLY A 218 1.63 5.03 -16.36
CA GLY A 218 3.01 5.48 -16.16
C GLY A 218 3.80 5.67 -17.47
N ASN A 219 3.39 4.97 -18.53
CA ASN A 219 4.03 5.03 -19.85
C ASN A 219 3.39 6.06 -20.79
N ASP A 220 2.36 6.80 -20.35
CA ASP A 220 1.72 7.80 -21.21
C ASP A 220 2.69 8.95 -21.52
N PRO A 221 2.91 9.27 -22.82
CA PRO A 221 3.93 10.24 -23.24
C PRO A 221 3.63 11.67 -22.78
N VAL A 222 2.39 11.97 -22.39
CA VAL A 222 1.97 13.28 -21.87
C VAL A 222 2.56 13.56 -20.49
N SER A 223 2.84 12.52 -19.69
CA SER A 223 3.38 12.65 -18.32
C SER A 223 4.90 12.57 -18.23
N SER A 224 5.59 12.27 -19.34
CA SER A 224 7.04 11.98 -19.35
C SER A 224 7.85 13.11 -19.98
N HIS A 225 8.10 14.18 -19.22
CA HIS A 225 9.20 15.11 -19.54
C HIS A 225 10.54 14.47 -19.16
N GLY A 226 11.12 13.71 -20.09
CA GLY A 226 12.53 13.34 -20.07
C GLY A 226 12.82 11.89 -19.70
N ASN A 227 12.70 11.02 -20.70
CA ASN A 227 13.77 10.10 -21.15
C ASN A 227 13.13 9.03 -22.04
N ILE A 228 13.33 9.18 -23.35
CA ILE A 228 12.93 8.19 -24.35
C ILE A 228 13.86 6.98 -24.18
N THR A 229 13.46 6.01 -23.37
CA THR A 229 13.93 4.64 -23.56
C THR A 229 13.06 4.01 -24.63
N THR A 230 13.70 3.58 -25.72
CA THR A 230 13.09 2.85 -26.84
C THR A 230 12.55 1.51 -26.35
N TRP A 231 11.32 1.51 -25.80
CA TRP A 231 10.60 0.29 -25.50
C TRP A 231 10.11 -0.34 -26.81
N ARG A 232 10.58 -1.55 -27.10
CA ARG A 232 10.00 -2.37 -28.18
C ARG A 232 8.53 -2.59 -27.83
N GLN A 233 7.64 -2.17 -28.71
CA GLN A 233 6.21 -2.52 -28.62
C GLN A 233 6.08 -4.04 -28.46
N PRO A 234 5.50 -4.54 -27.35
CA PRO A 234 5.13 -5.94 -27.26
C PRO A 234 4.06 -6.24 -28.32
N ALA A 235 4.03 -7.49 -28.77
CA ALA A 235 2.95 -8.01 -29.62
C ALA A 235 1.57 -7.59 -29.09
N LYS A 236 0.63 -7.22 -29.99
CA LYS A 236 -0.75 -6.78 -29.71
C LYS A 236 -1.26 -7.28 -28.35
N CYS A 237 -1.33 -6.39 -27.36
CA CYS A 237 -1.90 -6.72 -26.05
C CYS A 237 -3.36 -7.19 -26.21
N PRO A 238 -3.78 -8.26 -25.51
CA PRO A 238 -5.05 -8.92 -25.79
C PRO A 238 -6.29 -8.19 -25.26
N ALA A 239 -6.17 -7.30 -24.26
CA ALA A 239 -7.32 -6.66 -23.61
C ALA A 239 -7.22 -5.11 -23.56
N ASN A 240 -8.28 -4.44 -24.03
CA ASN A 240 -8.47 -2.99 -23.89
C ASN A 240 -8.75 -2.62 -22.42
N THR A 241 -8.38 -1.41 -22.01
CA THR A 241 -8.66 -0.76 -20.72
C THR A 241 -10.08 -0.99 -20.20
N THR A 242 -11.12 -0.83 -21.04
CA THR A 242 -12.51 -1.11 -20.62
C THR A 242 -12.73 -2.54 -20.13
N VAL A 243 -12.08 -3.52 -20.77
CA VAL A 243 -12.17 -4.93 -20.37
C VAL A 243 -11.44 -5.16 -19.05
N LEU A 244 -10.26 -4.55 -18.87
CA LEU A 244 -9.50 -4.65 -17.61
C LEU A 244 -10.32 -4.09 -16.45
N ILE A 245 -10.90 -2.89 -16.59
CA ILE A 245 -11.76 -2.27 -15.58
C ILE A 245 -12.95 -3.18 -15.26
N SER A 246 -13.66 -3.68 -16.28
CA SER A 246 -14.82 -4.56 -16.05
C SER A 246 -14.48 -5.80 -15.23
N ARG A 247 -13.30 -6.39 -15.47
CA ARG A 247 -12.82 -7.58 -14.74
C ARG A 247 -12.37 -7.24 -13.33
N ILE A 248 -11.71 -6.10 -13.13
CA ILE A 248 -11.38 -5.60 -11.78
C ILE A 248 -12.67 -5.44 -10.98
N LEU A 249 -13.65 -4.71 -11.51
CA LEU A 249 -14.91 -4.46 -10.82
C LEU A 249 -15.71 -5.73 -10.58
N ALA A 250 -15.70 -6.69 -11.51
CA ALA A 250 -16.31 -8.00 -11.32
C ALA A 250 -15.64 -8.81 -10.18
N SER A 251 -14.31 -8.78 -10.08
CA SER A 251 -13.58 -9.40 -8.97
C SER A 251 -13.90 -8.73 -7.63
N ILE A 252 -14.02 -7.39 -7.60
CA ILE A 252 -14.44 -6.66 -6.39
C ILE A 252 -15.87 -6.98 -5.99
N ASP A 253 -16.79 -7.11 -6.94
CA ASP A 253 -18.17 -7.51 -6.65
C ASP A 253 -18.24 -8.96 -6.12
N ALA A 254 -17.49 -9.88 -6.73
CA ALA A 254 -17.38 -11.26 -6.26
C ALA A 254 -16.80 -11.35 -4.84
N LEU A 255 -15.78 -10.54 -4.53
CA LEU A 255 -15.24 -10.40 -3.17
C LEU A 255 -16.31 -9.94 -2.18
N ARG A 256 -17.05 -8.88 -2.52
CA ARG A 256 -18.10 -8.34 -1.67
C ARG A 256 -19.19 -9.38 -1.38
N LEU A 257 -19.63 -10.11 -2.40
CA LEU A 257 -20.60 -11.20 -2.25
C LEU A 257 -20.02 -12.33 -1.39
N ALA A 258 -18.78 -12.73 -1.61
CA ALA A 258 -18.10 -13.76 -0.82
C ALA A 258 -17.98 -13.36 0.66
N SER A 259 -17.69 -12.09 0.98
CA SER A 259 -17.62 -11.60 2.36
C SER A 259 -18.98 -11.63 3.08
N ILE A 260 -20.09 -11.54 2.34
CA ILE A 260 -21.44 -11.66 2.90
C ILE A 260 -21.81 -13.14 3.11
N GLU A 261 -21.53 -13.99 2.13
CA GLU A 261 -21.85 -15.42 2.18
C GLU A 261 -20.96 -16.21 3.15
N ARG A 262 -19.69 -15.82 3.26
CA ARG A 262 -18.64 -16.53 4.01
C ARG A 262 -17.85 -15.56 4.90
N PRO A 263 -18.49 -14.86 5.87
CA PRO A 263 -17.87 -13.78 6.63
C PRO A 263 -16.68 -14.20 7.51
N LEU A 264 -16.53 -15.50 7.77
CA LEU A 264 -15.42 -16.06 8.55
C LEU A 264 -14.23 -16.48 7.68
N GLU A 265 -14.42 -16.58 6.36
CA GLU A 265 -13.36 -16.91 5.41
C GLU A 265 -12.65 -15.60 5.01
N ASP A 266 -11.41 -15.44 5.49
CA ASP A 266 -10.59 -14.25 5.24
C ASP A 266 -11.26 -12.92 5.58
N ALA A 267 -11.76 -12.82 6.82
CA ALA A 267 -12.51 -11.66 7.34
C ALA A 267 -11.86 -10.28 7.15
N PHE A 268 -10.54 -10.21 6.90
CA PHE A 268 -9.81 -8.96 6.71
C PHE A 268 -9.42 -8.67 5.26
N ILE A 269 -9.77 -9.54 4.30
CA ILE A 269 -9.38 -9.39 2.90
C ILE A 269 -9.87 -8.09 2.26
N VAL A 270 -10.98 -7.56 2.78
CA VAL A 270 -11.57 -6.30 2.32
C VAL A 270 -10.69 -5.09 2.60
N ASN A 271 -9.73 -5.18 3.53
CA ASN A 271 -8.79 -4.08 3.81
C ASN A 271 -7.91 -3.78 2.59
N ALA A 272 -7.60 -4.79 1.76
CA ALA A 272 -6.71 -4.65 0.61
C ALA A 272 -7.40 -4.16 -0.68
N ILE A 273 -8.69 -3.80 -0.70
CA ILE A 273 -9.39 -3.50 -1.98
C ILE A 273 -9.05 -2.12 -2.56
N LEU A 274 -8.39 -1.24 -1.80
CA LEU A 274 -8.21 0.15 -2.18
C LEU A 274 -7.44 0.32 -3.49
N PHE A 275 -6.29 -0.33 -3.64
CA PHE A 275 -5.48 -0.23 -4.87
C PHE A 275 -6.27 -0.59 -6.15
N PRO A 276 -6.88 -1.78 -6.27
CA PRO A 276 -7.60 -2.12 -7.49
C PRO A 276 -8.81 -1.23 -7.75
N VAL A 277 -9.57 -0.87 -6.71
CA VAL A 277 -10.76 -0.01 -6.83
C VAL A 277 -10.38 1.40 -7.29
N VAL A 278 -9.39 2.01 -6.64
CA VAL A 278 -8.93 3.36 -6.99
C VAL A 278 -8.26 3.36 -8.35
N THR A 279 -7.45 2.35 -8.69
CA THR A 279 -6.79 2.28 -9.99
C THR A 279 -7.78 2.21 -11.15
N ALA A 280 -8.86 1.43 -10.99
CA ALA A 280 -9.98 1.41 -11.94
C ALA A 280 -10.73 2.76 -11.97
N GLY A 281 -10.91 3.38 -10.80
CA GLY A 281 -11.50 4.72 -10.63
C GLY A 281 -10.82 5.82 -11.43
N LEU A 282 -9.51 5.70 -11.61
CA LEU A 282 -8.67 6.70 -12.27
C LEU A 282 -8.77 6.66 -13.81
N GLU A 283 -9.45 5.69 -14.40
CA GLU A 283 -9.70 5.60 -15.84
C GLU A 283 -10.93 6.43 -16.24
N VAL A 284 -10.80 7.76 -16.14
CA VAL A 284 -11.87 8.76 -16.27
C VAL A 284 -12.66 8.60 -17.57
N ASP A 285 -11.96 8.43 -18.70
CA ASP A 285 -12.56 8.31 -20.04
C ASP A 285 -13.59 7.18 -20.13
N VAL A 286 -13.32 6.06 -19.44
CA VAL A 286 -14.21 4.90 -19.43
C VAL A 286 -15.32 5.09 -18.40
N LEU A 287 -14.98 5.58 -17.20
CA LEU A 287 -15.95 5.67 -16.10
C LEU A 287 -17.01 6.74 -16.30
N CYS A 288 -16.70 7.86 -16.94
CA CYS A 288 -17.70 8.89 -17.26
C CYS A 288 -18.79 8.37 -18.22
N GLN A 289 -18.53 7.29 -18.96
CA GLN A 289 -19.50 6.62 -19.84
C GLN A 289 -20.26 5.48 -19.15
N LYS A 290 -19.93 5.16 -17.89
CA LYS A 290 -20.45 4.00 -17.15
C LYS A 290 -20.85 4.39 -15.72
N PRO A 291 -21.99 5.07 -15.52
CA PRO A 291 -22.46 5.50 -14.19
C PRO A 291 -22.59 4.34 -13.18
N ASP A 292 -23.04 3.17 -13.62
CA ASP A 292 -23.17 1.99 -12.76
C ASP A 292 -21.81 1.54 -12.18
N TRP A 293 -20.73 1.71 -12.94
CA TRP A 293 -19.38 1.35 -12.49
C TRP A 293 -18.85 2.36 -11.46
N GLN A 294 -19.12 3.65 -11.66
CA GLN A 294 -18.84 4.66 -10.64
C GLN A 294 -19.63 4.36 -9.35
N GLN A 295 -20.88 3.91 -9.46
CA GLN A 295 -21.69 3.58 -8.29
C GLN A 295 -21.14 2.37 -7.52
N LEU A 296 -20.60 1.36 -8.21
CA LEU A 296 -19.93 0.25 -7.57
C LEU A 296 -18.68 0.73 -6.81
N ILE A 297 -17.85 1.58 -7.42
CA ILE A 297 -16.68 2.18 -6.74
C ILE A 297 -17.10 2.99 -5.51
N ARG A 298 -18.13 3.84 -5.63
CA ARG A 298 -18.70 4.57 -4.48
C ARG A 298 -19.17 3.64 -3.37
N ASN A 299 -19.71 2.47 -3.72
CA ASN A 299 -20.17 1.49 -2.74
C ASN A 299 -19.00 0.73 -2.09
N SER A 300 -17.89 0.54 -2.80
CA SER A 300 -16.67 -0.09 -2.29
C SER A 300 -15.85 0.85 -1.40
N LEU A 301 -15.84 2.16 -1.68
CA LEU A 301 -15.12 3.18 -0.92
C LEU A 301 -16.05 3.84 0.11
N LYS A 302 -16.47 3.09 1.13
CA LYS A 302 -17.29 3.61 2.23
C LYS A 302 -16.64 3.36 3.58
N ASP A 303 -17.23 3.98 4.60
CA ASP A 303 -17.07 3.62 6.01
C ASP A 303 -15.65 3.81 6.59
N SER A 304 -14.84 4.68 5.97
CA SER A 304 -13.58 5.17 6.57
C SER A 304 -13.17 6.54 6.04
N ASN A 305 -12.43 7.30 6.85
CA ASN A 305 -11.86 8.59 6.44
C ASN A 305 -10.92 8.44 5.22
N GLN A 306 -10.19 7.33 5.12
CA GLN A 306 -9.33 7.02 3.98
C GLN A 306 -10.15 6.90 2.69
N CYS A 307 -11.25 6.15 2.75
CA CYS A 307 -12.19 6.01 1.64
C CYS A 307 -12.79 7.35 1.21
N ASP A 308 -13.21 8.19 2.17
CA ASP A 308 -13.81 9.49 1.89
C ASP A 308 -12.85 10.42 1.15
N ILE A 309 -11.57 10.47 1.57
CA ILE A 309 -10.54 11.26 0.90
C ILE A 309 -10.31 10.73 -0.52
N LEU A 310 -10.10 9.42 -0.68
CA LEU A 310 -9.86 8.81 -1.99
C LEU A 310 -11.03 9.00 -2.94
N LEU A 311 -12.26 8.83 -2.45
CA LEU A 311 -13.46 9.04 -3.23
C LEU A 311 -13.59 10.51 -3.65
N SER A 312 -13.29 11.47 -2.76
CA SER A 312 -13.33 12.90 -3.10
C SER A 312 -12.38 13.27 -4.25
N LEU A 313 -11.20 12.63 -4.31
CA LEU A 313 -10.24 12.82 -5.41
C LEU A 313 -10.79 12.25 -6.72
N LEU A 314 -11.38 11.05 -6.67
CA LEU A 314 -11.98 10.41 -7.84
C LEU A 314 -13.18 11.21 -8.38
N GLU A 315 -14.05 11.69 -7.50
CA GLU A 315 -15.22 12.47 -7.90
C GLU A 315 -14.85 13.79 -8.57
N GLU A 316 -13.80 14.46 -8.08
CA GLU A 316 -13.28 15.66 -8.75
C GLU A 316 -12.74 15.34 -10.15
N LEU A 317 -11.98 14.25 -10.30
CA LEU A 317 -11.48 13.81 -11.60
C LEU A 317 -12.62 13.51 -12.58
N TRP A 318 -13.66 12.81 -12.12
CA TRP A 318 -14.84 12.50 -12.94
C TRP A 318 -15.66 13.74 -13.32
N GLN A 319 -15.74 14.73 -12.43
CA GLN A 319 -16.46 15.98 -12.70
C GLN A 319 -15.73 16.87 -13.70
N GLN A 320 -14.40 16.97 -13.59
CA GLN A 320 -13.60 17.79 -14.49
C GLN A 320 -13.44 17.15 -15.87
N ALA A 321 -13.37 15.81 -15.93
CA ALA A 321 -13.16 15.05 -17.15
C ALA A 321 -11.96 15.55 -17.99
N ASP A 322 -10.96 16.15 -17.34
CA ASP A 322 -9.75 16.66 -17.96
C ASP A 322 -8.72 15.53 -18.08
N PRO A 323 -8.34 15.11 -19.30
CA PRO A 323 -7.33 14.07 -19.51
C PRO A 323 -5.93 14.48 -19.04
N GLY A 324 -5.67 15.78 -18.84
CA GLY A 324 -4.40 16.29 -18.31
C GLY A 324 -4.31 16.28 -16.77
N LEU A 325 -5.43 16.07 -16.07
CA LEU A 325 -5.46 16.14 -14.62
C LEU A 325 -4.92 14.84 -13.99
N ASN A 326 -3.75 14.93 -13.37
CA ASN A 326 -3.12 13.81 -12.69
C ASN A 326 -3.52 13.76 -11.20
N VAL A 327 -3.98 12.60 -10.72
CA VAL A 327 -4.37 12.41 -9.32
C VAL A 327 -3.24 12.71 -8.32
N HIS A 328 -1.98 12.44 -8.67
CA HIS A 328 -0.84 12.72 -7.81
C HIS A 328 -0.61 14.23 -7.68
N ASP A 329 -0.81 15.00 -8.75
CA ASP A 329 -0.72 16.46 -8.70
C ASP A 329 -1.84 17.06 -7.86
N LEU A 330 -3.07 16.57 -8.07
CA LEU A 330 -4.23 17.00 -7.29
C LEU A 330 -4.03 16.73 -5.79
N ALA A 331 -3.57 15.53 -5.43
CA ALA A 331 -3.28 15.18 -4.04
C ALA A 331 -2.16 16.06 -3.45
N ARG A 332 -1.08 16.31 -4.21
CA ARG A 332 0.01 17.20 -3.77
C ARG A 332 -0.45 18.63 -3.55
N GLN A 333 -1.31 19.16 -4.42
CA GLN A 333 -1.89 20.51 -4.26
C GLN A 333 -2.73 20.63 -2.98
N ARG A 334 -3.41 19.54 -2.59
CA ARG A 334 -4.16 19.44 -1.33
C ARG A 334 -3.28 19.12 -0.12
N GLY A 335 -1.98 18.90 -0.29
CA GLY A 335 -1.06 18.49 0.77
C GLY A 335 -1.33 17.07 1.29
N ILE A 336 -1.97 16.22 0.49
CA ILE A 336 -2.42 14.88 0.86
C ILE A 336 -1.43 13.83 0.33
N GLU A 337 -1.09 12.85 1.18
CA GLU A 337 -0.32 11.66 0.80
C GLU A 337 -1.05 10.39 1.27
N MET A 338 -1.68 9.66 0.34
CA MET A 338 -2.50 8.47 0.65
C MET A 338 -1.77 7.17 0.35
N GLY A 339 -2.04 6.13 1.14
CA GLY A 339 -1.76 4.75 0.77
C GLY A 339 -2.98 4.07 0.14
N LEU A 340 -2.72 3.08 -0.71
CA LEU A 340 -3.72 2.23 -1.36
C LEU A 340 -3.64 0.76 -0.92
N LEU A 341 -2.96 0.51 0.21
CA LEU A 341 -2.68 -0.81 0.77
C LEU A 341 -3.79 -1.31 1.68
#